data_AF-A0A9W3JSX6-F1
#
_entry.id   AF-A0A9W3JSX6-F1
#
_cell.length_a   1.000
_cell.length_b   1.000
_cell.length_c   1.000
_cell.angle_alpha   90.00
_cell.angle_beta   90.00
_cell.angle_gamma   90.00
#
_symmetry.space_group_name_H-M   'P 1'
#
loop_
_entity.id
_entity.type
_entity.pdbx_description
1 polymer ?
#
loop_
_entity_poly.entity_id
_entity_poly.type
_entity_poly.pdbx_seq_one_letter_code
_entity_poly.pdbx_strand_id
1 'polypeptide(L)'
;MLAGKQLLLDELSSDLQRELNDLKRKGEVICVQGVKKKNSKYMCQRCGNVDQRLFASFLCRRCSKVCTYCRKCITMGRVSECAVLVRGIAERKREKKLNLLQWNGKLSTGQNLAAQGVVEAIKQKESFFIWAVCGAGKTEMLFYGINEALQKGERVCIATPRTDVVLELAPRLQEVFPYIKVAALYGGSVDKEKDAVLVVATTHQLLRYYRAFHVMVVDEIDAFPYCADQMLQYAVKQAMKERAARIYLTATPDETWKRKFRKGEQKGVIVSGRYHRHPLPVPLFCWCGNWKKSLIHKRIPRVLLQWLQTYLNKKHPIFLFVPHVRYIEEISLLLKSLNKRIEGVHAEDPGRKEKVAAFRKGEIPLLVTTTILERGVTVKNLQVAVLGAEEEIFSESALVQIAGRAGRSFEAPYGEVIYFHYGKTEAMVRAKKHIQGMNKNAKEQGLID
;
A
#
# COMPACT_ATOMS: atom_id res chain seq x y z
N MET A 1 12.72 20.79 13.63
CA MET A 1 12.12 21.66 12.58
C MET A 1 10.72 21.13 12.24
N LEU A 2 9.67 21.97 12.33
CA LEU A 2 8.26 21.56 12.16
C LEU A 2 7.73 21.65 10.72
N ALA A 3 8.58 22.01 9.74
CA ALA A 3 8.17 22.28 8.36
C ALA A 3 7.30 21.17 7.75
N GLY A 4 6.06 21.52 7.43
CA GLY A 4 5.05 20.63 6.85
C GLY A 4 4.45 19.60 7.81
N LYS A 5 4.79 19.61 9.10
CA LYS A 5 4.20 18.72 10.11
C LYS A 5 2.91 19.31 10.66
N GLN A 6 1.98 18.44 11.01
CA GLN A 6 0.74 18.73 11.73
C GLN A 6 0.66 17.79 12.93
N LEU A 7 0.82 18.34 14.12
CA LEU A 7 0.84 17.57 15.37
C LEU A 7 -0.07 18.22 16.40
N LEU A 8 -0.59 17.44 17.33
CA LEU A 8 -1.19 18.00 18.54
C LEU A 8 -0.11 18.70 19.37
N LEU A 9 -0.47 19.76 20.09
CA LEU A 9 0.44 20.43 21.02
C LEU A 9 1.09 19.43 21.99
N ASP A 10 0.28 18.48 22.46
CA ASP A 10 0.69 17.44 23.40
C ASP A 10 1.60 16.35 22.76
N GLU A 11 1.72 16.33 21.41
CA GLU A 11 2.64 15.46 20.66
C GLU A 11 4.01 16.11 20.41
N LEU A 12 4.19 17.40 20.76
CA LEU A 12 5.47 18.10 20.61
C LEU A 12 6.41 17.82 21.79
N SER A 13 7.71 17.82 21.54
CA SER A 13 8.71 17.79 22.60
C SER A 13 8.62 19.05 23.49
N SER A 14 9.07 18.93 24.74
CA SER A 14 9.08 20.03 25.72
C SER A 14 9.79 21.29 25.21
N ASP A 15 10.87 21.11 24.46
CA ASP A 15 11.67 22.22 23.92
C ASP A 15 10.89 22.99 22.84
N LEU A 16 10.26 22.26 21.91
CA LEU A 16 9.41 22.86 20.87
C LEU A 16 8.16 23.54 21.43
N GLN A 17 7.64 23.07 22.57
CA GLN A 17 6.53 23.74 23.25
C GLN A 17 6.95 25.10 23.81
N ARG A 18 8.18 25.24 24.32
CA ARG A 18 8.72 26.50 24.83
C ARG A 18 8.97 27.51 23.70
N GLU A 19 9.52 27.06 22.58
CA GLU A 19 9.81 27.90 21.40
C GLU A 19 8.57 28.27 20.57
N LEU A 20 7.41 27.71 20.88
CA LEU A 20 6.22 27.79 20.03
C LEU A 20 5.72 29.22 19.82
N ASN A 21 5.83 30.06 20.85
CA ASN A 21 5.46 31.48 20.76
C ASN A 21 6.38 32.24 19.79
N ASP A 22 7.67 31.94 19.81
CA ASP A 22 8.64 32.57 18.92
C ASP A 22 8.47 32.09 17.48
N LEU A 23 8.25 30.78 17.27
CA LEU A 23 7.94 30.22 15.96
C LEU A 23 6.63 30.79 15.38
N LYS A 24 5.64 31.05 16.24
CA LYS A 24 4.40 31.72 15.84
C LYS A 24 4.64 33.18 15.45
N ARG A 25 5.46 33.92 16.21
CA ARG A 25 5.85 35.30 15.90
C ARG A 25 6.63 35.41 14.59
N LYS A 26 7.50 34.44 14.30
CA LYS A 26 8.25 34.33 13.04
C LYS A 26 7.39 33.87 11.84
N GLY A 27 6.13 33.50 12.07
CA GLY A 27 5.24 33.01 11.02
C GLY A 27 5.61 31.60 10.51
N GLU A 28 6.41 30.85 11.25
CA GLU A 28 6.83 29.49 10.87
C GLU A 28 5.79 28.43 11.20
N VAL A 29 4.88 28.75 12.13
CA VAL A 29 3.89 27.83 12.68
C VAL A 29 2.54 28.53 12.84
N ILE A 30 1.45 27.81 12.50
CA ILE A 30 0.08 28.22 12.82
C ILE A 30 -0.55 27.23 13.79
N CYS A 31 -1.30 27.76 14.75
CA CYS A 31 -2.08 26.97 15.69
C CYS A 31 -3.55 27.02 15.28
N VAL A 32 -4.16 25.86 15.07
CA VAL A 32 -5.58 25.75 14.73
C VAL A 32 -6.30 24.86 15.71
N GLN A 33 -7.59 25.13 15.91
CA GLN A 33 -8.44 24.31 16.76
C GLN A 33 -8.57 22.88 16.21
N GLY A 34 -8.49 21.86 17.06
CA GLY A 34 -8.57 20.46 16.65
C GLY A 34 -9.90 20.12 15.97
N VAL A 35 -11.00 20.41 16.66
CA VAL A 35 -12.37 20.29 16.14
C VAL A 35 -12.99 21.67 16.01
N LYS A 36 -13.56 21.98 14.84
CA LYS A 36 -14.32 23.22 14.60
C LYS A 36 -15.81 22.92 14.54
N LYS A 37 -16.62 23.77 15.17
CA LYS A 37 -18.08 23.78 15.02
C LYS A 37 -18.46 24.84 13.98
N LYS A 38 -19.07 24.43 12.87
CA LYS A 38 -19.63 25.32 11.83
C LYS A 38 -21.11 24.98 11.63
N ASN A 39 -21.99 25.97 11.74
CA ASN A 39 -23.45 25.80 11.56
C ASN A 39 -24.00 24.59 12.33
N SER A 40 -23.65 24.49 13.62
CA SER A 40 -24.02 23.37 14.50
C SER A 40 -23.49 21.98 14.13
N LYS A 41 -22.63 21.86 13.12
CA LYS A 41 -21.95 20.62 12.75
C LYS A 41 -20.46 20.67 13.12
N TYR A 42 -19.95 19.57 13.65
CA TYR A 42 -18.53 19.41 13.99
C TYR A 42 -17.73 18.93 12.78
N MET A 43 -16.52 19.46 12.64
CA MET A 43 -15.54 19.04 11.65
C MET A 43 -14.16 18.91 12.30
N CYS A 44 -13.53 17.75 12.12
CA CYS A 44 -12.17 17.51 12.60
C CYS A 44 -11.14 18.08 11.62
N GLN A 45 -10.27 18.99 12.08
CA GLN A 45 -9.23 19.60 11.23
C GLN A 45 -8.01 18.69 11.01
N ARG A 46 -7.88 17.58 11.73
CA ARG A 46 -6.81 16.59 11.50
C ARG A 46 -7.18 15.63 10.37
N CYS A 47 -8.35 15.00 10.49
CA CYS A 47 -8.75 13.87 9.66
C CYS A 47 -9.90 14.16 8.69
N GLY A 48 -10.46 15.37 8.73
CA GLY A 48 -11.54 15.79 7.84
C GLY A 48 -12.90 15.17 8.16
N ASN A 49 -13.04 14.43 9.27
CA ASN A 49 -14.32 13.82 9.65
C ASN A 49 -15.40 14.89 9.83
N VAL A 50 -16.53 14.68 9.17
CA VAL A 50 -17.76 15.48 9.27
C VAL A 50 -18.97 14.64 9.70
N ASP A 51 -18.81 13.33 9.87
CA ASP A 51 -19.88 12.47 10.39
C ASP A 51 -20.07 12.76 11.89
N GLN A 52 -21.25 13.30 12.22
CA GLN A 52 -21.62 13.72 13.57
C GLN A 52 -21.69 12.53 14.54
N ARG A 53 -21.99 11.30 14.07
CA ARG A 53 -22.04 10.09 14.91
C ARG A 53 -20.66 9.69 15.43
N LEU A 54 -19.60 10.12 14.75
CA LEU A 54 -18.20 9.90 15.13
C LEU A 54 -17.63 11.03 16.00
N PHE A 55 -18.49 11.92 16.51
CA PHE A 55 -18.14 12.87 17.55
C PHE A 55 -18.82 12.49 18.87
N ALA A 56 -18.13 12.71 19.97
CA ALA A 56 -18.66 12.51 21.32
C ALA A 56 -18.25 13.67 22.21
N SER A 57 -19.12 14.04 23.15
CA SER A 57 -18.91 15.14 24.09
C SER A 57 -18.68 14.60 25.49
N PHE A 58 -17.80 15.24 26.25
CA PHE A 58 -17.49 14.87 27.63
C PHE A 58 -17.13 16.12 28.44
N LEU A 59 -17.22 16.06 29.76
CA LEU A 59 -16.74 17.13 30.63
C LEU A 59 -15.21 17.13 30.62
N CYS A 60 -14.60 18.11 29.95
CA CYS A 60 -13.17 18.12 29.72
C CYS A 60 -12.42 18.85 30.82
N ARG A 61 -11.51 18.15 31.51
CA ARG A 61 -10.64 18.73 32.54
C ARG A 61 -9.71 19.84 32.04
N ARG A 62 -9.36 19.84 30.74
CA ARG A 62 -8.46 20.86 30.15
C ARG A 62 -9.12 22.23 30.00
N CYS A 63 -10.42 22.27 29.69
CA CYS A 63 -11.15 23.52 29.45
C CYS A 63 -12.33 23.73 30.42
N SER A 64 -12.53 22.82 31.37
CA SER A 64 -13.62 22.80 32.36
C SER A 64 -15.02 22.99 31.76
N LYS A 65 -15.22 22.54 30.52
CA LYS A 65 -16.47 22.67 29.77
C LYS A 65 -16.81 21.35 29.07
N VAL A 66 -18.05 21.19 28.64
CA VAL A 66 -18.45 20.11 27.74
C VAL A 66 -17.71 20.29 26.42
N CYS A 67 -16.82 19.35 26.10
CA CYS A 67 -15.93 19.41 24.95
C CYS A 67 -16.16 18.21 24.04
N THR A 68 -16.30 18.47 22.76
CA THR A 68 -16.51 17.45 21.74
C THR A 68 -15.16 17.00 21.17
N TYR A 69 -15.01 15.69 20.94
CA TYR A 69 -13.82 15.12 20.30
C TYR A 69 -14.19 14.18 19.17
N CYS A 70 -13.25 14.03 18.24
CA CYS A 70 -13.39 13.12 17.10
C CYS A 70 -12.96 11.70 17.49
N ARG A 71 -13.91 10.75 17.44
CA ARG A 71 -13.65 9.32 17.69
C ARG A 71 -12.76 8.70 16.62
N LYS A 72 -12.80 9.22 15.38
CA LYS A 72 -11.99 8.72 14.26
C LYS A 72 -10.48 8.93 14.44
N CYS A 73 -10.07 9.91 15.25
CA CYS A 73 -8.66 10.20 15.52
C CYS A 73 -8.12 9.49 16.77
N ILE A 74 -8.94 8.77 17.53
CA ILE A 74 -8.63 8.39 18.92
C ILE A 74 -7.34 7.57 19.03
N THR A 75 -7.09 6.67 18.08
CA THR A 75 -5.89 5.81 18.02
C THR A 75 -4.61 6.59 17.75
N MET A 76 -4.69 7.78 17.15
CA MET A 76 -3.55 8.66 16.89
C MET A 76 -3.43 9.81 17.88
N GLY A 77 -4.25 9.83 18.94
CA GLY A 77 -4.36 10.93 19.89
C GLY A 77 -5.68 11.69 19.74
N ARG A 78 -6.37 11.86 20.87
CA ARG A 78 -7.69 12.50 20.95
C ARG A 78 -7.63 13.95 20.47
N VAL A 79 -8.32 14.24 19.36
CA VAL A 79 -8.50 15.59 18.85
C VAL A 79 -9.84 16.13 19.33
N SER A 80 -9.81 17.07 20.27
CA SER A 80 -10.99 17.74 20.84
C SER A 80 -11.11 19.20 20.38
N GLU A 81 -12.22 19.85 20.73
CA GLU A 81 -12.41 21.29 20.50
C GLU A 81 -11.37 22.15 21.23
N CYS A 82 -10.93 21.74 22.43
CA CYS A 82 -9.88 22.46 23.18
C CYS A 82 -8.45 22.02 22.80
N ALA A 83 -8.30 20.97 21.99
CA ALA A 83 -7.00 20.55 21.51
C ALA A 83 -6.48 21.52 20.45
N VAL A 84 -5.19 21.84 20.51
CA VAL A 84 -4.51 22.69 19.53
C VAL A 84 -3.72 21.80 18.57
N LEU A 85 -3.98 21.95 17.28
CA LEU A 85 -3.16 21.40 16.20
C LEU A 85 -2.15 22.45 15.75
N VAL A 86 -0.89 22.10 15.85
CA VAL A 86 0.26 22.91 15.47
C VAL A 86 0.67 22.48 14.06
N ARG A 87 0.63 23.43 13.11
CA ARG A 87 1.02 23.20 11.71
C ARG A 87 2.27 24.01 11.40
N GLY A 88 3.36 23.36 11.00
CA GLY A 88 4.53 24.06 10.50
C GLY A 88 4.33 24.47 9.06
N ILE A 89 4.29 25.78 8.82
CA ILE A 89 4.11 26.40 7.50
C ILE A 89 5.41 26.94 6.91
N ALA A 90 6.50 26.94 7.69
CA ALA A 90 7.82 27.34 7.22
C ALA A 90 8.22 26.56 5.96
N GLU A 91 8.67 27.30 4.94
CA GLU A 91 9.27 26.69 3.76
C GLU A 91 10.66 26.15 4.10
N ARG A 92 10.94 24.94 3.64
CA ARG A 92 12.29 24.36 3.75
C ARG A 92 13.20 25.07 2.75
N LYS A 93 14.43 25.40 3.17
CA LYS A 93 15.47 25.85 2.25
C LYS A 93 15.71 24.77 1.19
N ARG A 94 15.60 25.15 -0.09
CA ARG A 94 15.78 24.25 -1.23
C ARG A 94 17.26 24.19 -1.58
N GLU A 95 17.92 23.11 -1.19
CA GLU A 95 19.27 22.82 -1.66
C GLU A 95 19.17 22.06 -2.98
N LYS A 96 19.68 22.65 -4.05
CA LYS A 96 19.81 21.96 -5.33
C LYS A 96 21.00 21.01 -5.23
N LYS A 97 20.77 19.74 -5.53
CA LYS A 97 21.82 18.72 -5.60
C LYS A 97 21.79 18.06 -6.96
N LEU A 98 22.98 17.89 -7.54
CA LEU A 98 23.17 17.21 -8.82
C LEU A 98 23.46 15.72 -8.59
N ASN A 99 23.10 14.87 -9.56
CA ASN A 99 23.41 13.44 -9.60
C ASN A 99 23.01 12.63 -8.34
N LEU A 100 21.74 12.69 -7.98
CA LEU A 100 21.21 11.98 -6.81
C LEU A 100 20.86 10.51 -7.08
N LEU A 101 20.51 10.19 -8.32
CA LEU A 101 20.05 8.87 -8.74
C LEU A 101 21.24 7.95 -9.08
N GLN A 102 21.38 6.84 -8.35
CA GLN A 102 22.32 5.77 -8.64
C GLN A 102 21.55 4.48 -8.93
N TRP A 103 21.14 4.30 -10.19
CA TRP A 103 20.44 3.10 -10.63
C TRP A 103 20.94 2.68 -12.01
N ASN A 104 21.52 1.48 -12.06
CA ASN A 104 22.13 0.91 -13.28
C ASN A 104 21.17 -0.01 -14.06
N GLY A 105 19.90 -0.07 -13.66
CA GLY A 105 18.90 -0.87 -14.36
C GLY A 105 18.45 -0.24 -15.67
N LYS A 106 17.84 -1.05 -16.53
CA LYS A 106 17.24 -0.60 -17.80
C LYS A 106 15.73 -0.73 -17.72
N LEU A 107 15.00 0.34 -18.00
CA LEU A 107 13.55 0.30 -18.12
C LEU A 107 13.14 -0.38 -19.42
N SER A 108 12.08 -1.19 -19.37
CA SER A 108 11.39 -1.66 -20.57
C SER A 108 10.70 -0.50 -21.29
N THR A 109 10.29 -0.70 -22.54
CA THR A 109 9.59 0.34 -23.33
C THR A 109 8.35 0.87 -22.60
N GLY A 110 7.51 -0.02 -22.06
CA GLY A 110 6.33 0.37 -21.29
C GLY A 110 6.66 1.10 -19.98
N GLN A 111 7.71 0.66 -19.28
CA GLN A 111 8.20 1.34 -18.08
C GLN A 111 8.76 2.75 -18.40
N ASN A 112 9.44 2.91 -19.53
CA ASN A 112 10.03 4.18 -19.95
C ASN A 112 8.94 5.21 -20.29
N LEU A 113 7.88 4.79 -21.00
CA LEU A 113 6.71 5.65 -21.25
C LEU A 113 6.07 6.12 -19.94
N ALA A 114 5.95 5.23 -18.95
CA ALA A 114 5.46 5.60 -17.63
C ALA A 114 6.40 6.58 -16.92
N ALA A 115 7.71 6.33 -16.93
CA ALA A 115 8.70 7.21 -16.31
C ALA A 115 8.70 8.62 -16.92
N GLN A 116 8.63 8.72 -18.25
CA GLN A 116 8.53 10.00 -18.95
C GLN A 116 7.25 10.75 -18.57
N GLY A 117 6.10 10.06 -18.56
CA GLY A 117 4.83 10.64 -18.14
C GLY A 117 4.86 11.15 -16.68
N VAL A 118 5.54 10.42 -15.78
CA VAL A 118 5.73 10.86 -14.39
C VAL A 118 6.60 12.10 -14.30
N VAL A 119 7.72 12.16 -15.04
CA VAL A 119 8.60 13.32 -15.07
C VAL A 119 7.83 14.56 -15.55
N GLU A 120 7.05 14.43 -16.63
CA GLU A 120 6.26 15.54 -17.16
C GLU A 120 5.19 16.00 -16.17
N ALA A 121 4.45 15.06 -15.57
CA ALA A 121 3.47 15.38 -14.53
C ALA A 121 4.08 16.10 -13.33
N ILE A 122 5.31 15.75 -12.95
CA ILE A 122 6.05 16.40 -11.86
C ILE A 122 6.50 17.82 -12.24
N LYS A 123 6.90 18.03 -13.51
CA LYS A 123 7.23 19.36 -14.03
C LYS A 123 6.01 20.27 -14.08
N GLN A 124 4.88 19.76 -14.57
CA GLN A 124 3.64 20.53 -14.72
C GLN A 124 2.80 20.62 -13.43
N LYS A 125 3.11 19.82 -12.41
CA LYS A 125 2.35 19.71 -11.15
C LYS A 125 0.93 19.19 -11.37
N GLU A 126 0.81 18.20 -12.24
CA GLU A 126 -0.46 17.58 -12.64
C GLU A 126 -0.73 16.23 -11.95
N SER A 127 -1.93 15.70 -12.17
CA SER A 127 -2.34 14.35 -11.77
C SER A 127 -2.00 13.36 -12.89
N PHE A 128 -1.30 12.28 -12.57
CA PHE A 128 -0.93 11.21 -13.50
C PHE A 128 -1.25 9.83 -12.92
N PHE A 129 -1.77 8.95 -13.76
CA PHE A 129 -2.25 7.64 -13.37
C PHE A 129 -1.45 6.53 -14.07
N ILE A 130 -0.92 5.59 -13.30
CA ILE A 130 -0.19 4.43 -13.81
C ILE A 130 -1.00 3.18 -13.51
N TRP A 131 -1.53 2.58 -14.56
CA TRP A 131 -2.15 1.27 -14.49
C TRP A 131 -1.14 0.21 -14.90
N ALA A 132 -0.46 -0.37 -13.92
CA ALA A 132 0.64 -1.30 -14.17
C ALA A 132 0.37 -2.67 -13.53
N VAL A 133 0.59 -3.74 -14.29
CA VAL A 133 0.37 -5.12 -13.80
C VAL A 133 1.28 -5.47 -12.62
N CYS A 134 0.89 -6.50 -11.86
CA CYS A 134 1.74 -7.03 -10.79
C CYS A 134 3.08 -7.51 -11.35
N GLY A 135 4.18 -7.04 -10.77
CA GLY A 135 5.52 -7.33 -11.27
C GLY A 135 5.94 -6.50 -12.48
N ALA A 136 5.28 -5.36 -12.76
CA ALA A 136 5.70 -4.44 -13.81
C ALA A 136 6.90 -3.55 -13.43
N GLY A 137 7.41 -3.59 -12.19
CA GLY A 137 8.46 -2.67 -11.71
C GLY A 137 7.93 -1.25 -11.47
N LYS A 138 6.80 -1.15 -10.74
CA LYS A 138 6.12 0.13 -10.44
C LYS A 138 7.03 1.17 -9.78
N THR A 139 7.95 0.74 -8.91
CA THR A 139 8.85 1.63 -8.19
C THR A 139 9.89 2.23 -9.12
N GLU A 140 10.45 1.43 -10.02
CA GLU A 140 11.51 1.83 -10.94
C GLU A 140 11.03 2.88 -11.93
N MET A 141 9.76 2.81 -12.34
CA MET A 141 9.11 3.85 -13.16
C MET A 141 9.10 5.22 -12.47
N LEU A 142 9.19 5.29 -11.13
CA LEU A 142 9.15 6.53 -10.37
C LEU A 142 10.52 7.18 -10.20
N PHE A 143 11.62 6.45 -10.35
CA PHE A 143 12.96 6.92 -9.99
C PHE A 143 13.36 8.21 -10.70
N TYR A 144 13.14 8.30 -12.01
CA TYR A 144 13.46 9.50 -12.78
C TYR A 144 12.60 10.70 -12.37
N GLY A 145 11.32 10.48 -12.09
CA GLY A 145 10.42 11.51 -11.59
C GLY A 145 10.79 12.01 -10.18
N ILE A 146 11.14 11.08 -9.29
CA ILE A 146 11.63 11.41 -7.94
C ILE A 146 12.92 12.21 -8.05
N ASN A 147 13.86 11.79 -8.90
CA ASN A 147 15.11 12.51 -9.13
C ASN A 147 14.86 13.95 -9.63
N GLU A 148 13.96 14.15 -10.60
CA GLU A 148 13.57 15.47 -11.11
C GLU A 148 13.05 16.40 -10.00
N ALA A 149 12.23 15.87 -9.07
CA ALA A 149 11.75 16.64 -7.93
C ALA A 149 12.87 16.96 -6.93
N LEU A 150 13.68 15.95 -6.58
CA LEU A 150 14.76 16.11 -5.60
C LEU A 150 15.85 17.08 -6.08
N GLN A 151 16.17 17.12 -7.37
CA GLN A 151 17.10 18.09 -7.96
C GLN A 151 16.64 19.55 -7.77
N LYS A 152 15.32 19.78 -7.71
CA LYS A 152 14.71 21.08 -7.43
C LYS A 152 14.63 21.40 -5.94
N GLY A 153 15.17 20.54 -5.08
CA GLY A 153 15.04 20.63 -3.63
C GLY A 153 13.61 20.39 -3.14
N GLU A 154 12.77 19.75 -3.96
CA GLU A 154 11.38 19.47 -3.60
C GLU A 154 11.26 18.23 -2.72
N ARG A 155 10.15 18.20 -1.97
CA ARG A 155 9.83 17.12 -1.05
C ARG A 155 8.87 16.12 -1.69
N VAL A 156 9.22 14.84 -1.63
CA VAL A 156 8.48 13.74 -2.25
C VAL A 156 7.96 12.79 -1.17
N CYS A 157 6.71 12.36 -1.31
CA CYS A 157 6.12 11.30 -0.49
C CYS A 157 5.65 10.14 -1.37
N ILE A 158 5.95 8.91 -0.96
CA ILE A 158 5.35 7.68 -1.47
C ILE A 158 4.49 7.10 -0.36
N ALA A 159 3.17 7.16 -0.55
CA ALA A 159 2.18 6.68 0.38
C ALA A 159 1.62 5.33 -0.09
N THR A 160 1.56 4.37 0.82
CA THR A 160 0.98 3.03 0.60
C THR A 160 0.06 2.68 1.76
N PRO A 161 -1.02 1.89 1.60
CA PRO A 161 -1.86 1.50 2.73
C PRO A 161 -1.17 0.53 3.71
N ARG A 162 -0.11 -0.18 3.29
CA ARG A 162 0.47 -1.30 4.06
C ARG A 162 1.86 -1.00 4.61
N THR A 163 2.10 -1.40 5.86
CA THR A 163 3.41 -1.27 6.52
C THR A 163 4.50 -2.10 5.84
N ASP A 164 4.19 -3.33 5.40
CA ASP A 164 5.20 -4.22 4.82
C ASP A 164 5.77 -3.67 3.51
N VAL A 165 4.96 -2.93 2.74
CA VAL A 165 5.40 -2.21 1.53
C VAL A 165 6.31 -1.04 1.88
N VAL A 166 6.03 -0.29 2.96
CA VAL A 166 6.94 0.78 3.44
C VAL A 166 8.31 0.20 3.81
N LEU A 167 8.32 -0.92 4.54
CA LEU A 167 9.54 -1.60 4.96
C LEU A 167 10.33 -2.21 3.80
N GLU A 168 9.66 -2.60 2.72
CA GLU A 168 10.30 -3.09 1.49
C GLU A 168 10.85 -1.95 0.63
N LEU A 169 10.11 -0.85 0.48
CA LEU A 169 10.47 0.26 -0.40
C LEU A 169 11.54 1.19 0.18
N ALA A 170 11.55 1.42 1.49
CA ALA A 170 12.49 2.35 2.12
C ALA A 170 13.98 1.97 1.90
N PRO A 171 14.46 0.74 2.18
CA PRO A 171 15.85 0.37 1.92
C PRO A 171 16.18 0.43 0.43
N ARG A 172 15.25 -0.02 -0.43
CA ARG A 172 15.39 0.02 -1.88
C ARG A 172 15.60 1.44 -2.42
N LEU A 173 14.86 2.42 -1.88
CA LEU A 173 15.02 3.83 -2.25
C LEU A 173 16.30 4.42 -1.66
N GLN A 174 16.74 3.94 -0.49
CA GLN A 174 18.01 4.36 0.11
C GLN A 174 19.21 3.89 -0.72
N GLU A 175 19.16 2.70 -1.30
CA GLU A 175 20.18 2.19 -2.24
C GLU A 175 20.26 3.04 -3.52
N VAL A 176 19.10 3.41 -4.06
CA VAL A 176 18.99 4.18 -5.31
C VAL A 176 19.30 5.67 -5.14
N PHE A 177 19.08 6.21 -3.94
CA PHE A 177 19.36 7.60 -3.58
C PHE A 177 20.26 7.67 -2.32
N PRO A 178 21.53 7.25 -2.41
CA PRO A 178 22.39 7.05 -1.23
C PRO A 178 22.70 8.35 -0.48
N TYR A 179 22.75 9.49 -1.19
CA TYR A 179 23.06 10.80 -0.60
C TYR A 179 21.83 11.53 -0.03
N ILE A 180 20.66 10.90 -0.09
CA ILE A 180 19.40 11.47 0.39
C ILE A 180 18.94 10.72 1.63
N LYS A 181 18.51 11.47 2.64
CA LYS A 181 17.86 10.89 3.82
C LYS A 181 16.46 10.42 3.41
N VAL A 182 16.22 9.11 3.46
CA VAL A 182 14.90 8.49 3.31
C VAL A 182 14.30 8.24 4.69
N ALA A 183 13.04 8.64 4.90
CA ALA A 183 12.29 8.31 6.12
C ALA A 183 11.21 7.26 5.85
N ALA A 184 11.15 6.22 6.69
CA ALA A 184 10.14 5.18 6.64
C ALA A 184 9.12 5.33 7.78
N LEU A 185 7.90 5.76 7.47
CA LEU A 185 6.88 6.11 8.48
C LEU A 185 5.73 5.11 8.50
N TYR A 186 5.51 4.45 9.63
CA TYR A 186 4.42 3.50 9.84
C TYR A 186 4.05 3.42 11.34
N GLY A 187 3.02 2.68 11.70
CA GLY A 187 2.63 2.50 13.11
C GLY A 187 3.79 1.89 13.91
N GLY A 188 4.35 2.65 14.86
CA GLY A 188 5.51 2.22 15.66
C GLY A 188 6.88 2.59 15.09
N SER A 189 6.98 3.32 13.97
CA SER A 189 8.28 3.75 13.42
C SER A 189 9.03 4.70 14.34
N VAL A 190 10.36 4.53 14.45
CA VAL A 190 11.27 5.42 15.19
C VAL A 190 11.57 6.70 14.40
N ASP A 191 11.44 6.65 13.08
CA ASP A 191 11.78 7.73 12.14
C ASP A 191 10.85 8.96 12.16
N LYS A 192 9.98 9.10 13.17
CA LYS A 192 8.95 10.16 13.24
C LYS A 192 9.51 11.58 13.14
N GLU A 193 10.73 11.76 13.63
CA GLU A 193 11.43 13.03 13.72
C GLU A 193 12.47 13.25 12.61
N LYS A 194 12.72 12.24 11.75
CA LYS A 194 13.66 12.39 10.64
C LYS A 194 13.17 13.45 9.67
N ASP A 195 13.95 14.51 9.50
CA ASP A 195 13.70 15.53 8.48
C ASP A 195 14.20 15.09 7.10
N ALA A 196 13.43 14.19 6.49
CA ALA A 196 13.70 13.65 5.17
C ALA A 196 12.99 14.42 4.04
N VAL A 197 13.69 14.56 2.91
CA VAL A 197 13.13 15.09 1.66
C VAL A 197 12.37 14.02 0.87
N LEU A 198 12.76 12.75 1.04
CA LEU A 198 12.05 11.58 0.50
C LEU A 198 11.43 10.79 1.66
N VAL A 199 10.10 10.70 1.65
CA VAL A 199 9.32 10.03 2.70
C VAL A 199 8.57 8.85 2.08
N VAL A 200 8.69 7.68 2.68
CA VAL A 200 7.84 6.52 2.39
C VAL A 200 6.97 6.28 3.61
N ALA A 201 5.65 6.28 3.45
CA ALA A 201 4.75 6.30 4.58
C ALA A 201 3.50 5.46 4.37
N THR A 202 2.93 4.96 5.47
CA THR A 202 1.54 4.49 5.39
C THR A 202 0.59 5.67 5.19
N THR A 203 -0.50 5.49 4.46
CA THR A 203 -1.50 6.55 4.19
C THR A 203 -2.00 7.23 5.46
N HIS A 204 -2.10 6.51 6.58
CA HIS A 204 -2.46 7.05 7.89
C HIS A 204 -1.44 8.06 8.44
N GLN A 205 -0.15 7.88 8.18
CA GLN A 205 0.88 8.80 8.66
C GLN A 205 0.78 10.19 8.01
N LEU A 206 0.12 10.30 6.85
CA LEU A 206 -0.12 11.59 6.20
C LEU A 206 -1.00 12.53 7.02
N LEU A 207 -1.79 12.03 7.98
CA LEU A 207 -2.55 12.85 8.92
C LEU A 207 -1.66 13.74 9.82
N ARG A 208 -0.37 13.40 9.91
CA ARG A 208 0.66 14.17 10.62
C ARG A 208 1.36 15.21 9.74
N TYR A 209 0.88 15.41 8.51
CA TYR A 209 1.45 16.35 7.55
C TYR A 209 0.41 17.35 7.05
N TYR A 210 0.87 18.56 6.78
CA TYR A 210 0.07 19.63 6.21
C TYR A 210 0.93 20.42 5.23
N ARG A 211 0.52 20.46 3.94
CA ARG A 211 1.22 21.21 2.88
C ARG A 211 2.72 20.96 2.79
N ALA A 212 3.12 19.70 2.99
CA ALA A 212 4.52 19.31 3.10
C ALA A 212 5.15 18.90 1.77
N PHE A 213 4.37 18.23 0.91
CA PHE A 213 4.90 17.52 -0.25
C PHE A 213 4.56 18.22 -1.57
N HIS A 214 5.56 18.32 -2.43
CA HIS A 214 5.44 18.86 -3.79
C HIS A 214 5.10 17.76 -4.79
N VAL A 215 5.43 16.52 -4.45
CA VAL A 215 5.07 15.32 -5.21
C VAL A 215 4.50 14.31 -4.22
N MET A 216 3.30 13.83 -4.53
CA MET A 216 2.61 12.79 -3.77
C MET A 216 2.35 11.60 -4.69
N VAL A 217 3.01 10.50 -4.38
CA VAL A 217 2.78 9.21 -5.01
C VAL A 217 1.88 8.40 -4.08
N VAL A 218 0.76 7.90 -4.58
CA VAL A 218 -0.12 6.97 -3.85
C VAL A 218 -0.12 5.64 -4.56
N ASP A 219 0.54 4.65 -3.96
CA ASP A 219 0.56 3.27 -4.45
C ASP A 219 -0.61 2.47 -3.86
N GLU A 220 -1.05 1.47 -4.61
CA GLU A 220 -2.14 0.56 -4.26
C GLU A 220 -3.43 1.30 -3.92
N ILE A 221 -3.87 2.23 -4.78
CA ILE A 221 -5.09 3.02 -4.54
C ILE A 221 -6.37 2.17 -4.45
N ASP A 222 -6.33 0.94 -4.93
CA ASP A 222 -7.41 -0.04 -4.89
C ASP A 222 -7.41 -0.87 -3.59
N ALA A 223 -6.35 -0.79 -2.79
CA ALA A 223 -6.20 -1.59 -1.60
C ALA A 223 -6.93 -0.99 -0.40
N PHE A 224 -7.57 -1.86 0.38
CA PHE A 224 -8.09 -1.52 1.70
C PHE A 224 -6.92 -1.13 2.64
N PRO A 225 -7.08 -0.13 3.52
CA PRO A 225 -8.28 0.70 3.74
C PRO A 225 -8.41 1.95 2.85
N TYR A 226 -7.41 2.25 2.00
CA TYR A 226 -7.38 3.51 1.27
C TYR A 226 -8.57 3.71 0.32
N CYS A 227 -8.97 2.67 -0.40
CA CYS A 227 -10.13 2.75 -1.31
C CYS A 227 -11.46 2.98 -0.58
N ALA A 228 -11.57 2.53 0.68
CA ALA A 228 -12.80 2.56 1.46
C ALA A 228 -12.89 3.77 2.41
N ASP A 229 -11.77 4.39 2.81
CA ASP A 229 -11.76 5.46 3.81
C ASP A 229 -11.46 6.84 3.22
N GLN A 230 -12.50 7.68 3.19
CA GLN A 230 -12.41 9.10 2.80
C GLN A 230 -11.39 9.91 3.64
N MET A 231 -11.14 9.50 4.88
CA MET A 231 -10.16 10.13 5.75
C MET A 231 -8.75 10.04 5.17
N LEU A 232 -8.41 8.91 4.56
CA LEU A 232 -7.09 8.68 3.96
C LEU A 232 -6.94 9.48 2.67
N GLN A 233 -8.00 9.57 1.87
CA GLN A 233 -8.03 10.45 0.70
C GLN A 233 -7.90 11.92 1.09
N TYR A 234 -8.53 12.33 2.20
CA TYR A 234 -8.36 13.66 2.78
C TYR A 234 -6.93 13.89 3.27
N ALA A 235 -6.33 12.92 3.96
CA ALA A 235 -4.96 13.01 4.46
C ALA A 235 -3.94 13.22 3.33
N VAL A 236 -4.08 12.47 2.22
CA VAL A 236 -3.29 12.67 1.00
C VAL A 236 -3.39 14.12 0.51
N LYS A 237 -4.62 14.63 0.35
CA LYS A 237 -4.85 16.01 -0.14
C LYS A 237 -4.30 17.07 0.83
N GLN A 238 -4.45 16.90 2.14
CA GLN A 238 -3.95 17.84 3.14
C GLN A 238 -2.42 17.86 3.23
N ALA A 239 -1.78 16.70 3.11
CA ALA A 239 -0.33 16.58 3.20
C ALA A 239 0.38 17.22 1.99
N MET A 240 -0.31 17.38 0.87
CA MET A 240 0.21 18.02 -0.32
C MET A 240 0.17 19.55 -0.25
N LYS A 241 1.14 20.19 -0.90
CA LYS A 241 1.07 21.62 -1.23
C LYS A 241 -0.05 21.89 -2.24
N GLU A 242 -0.50 23.15 -2.31
CA GLU A 242 -1.55 23.59 -3.25
C GLU A 242 -1.15 23.32 -4.71
N ARG A 243 0.11 23.60 -5.05
CA ARG A 243 0.71 23.27 -6.34
C ARG A 243 1.63 22.05 -6.19
N ALA A 244 1.08 20.86 -6.37
CA ALA A 244 1.79 19.60 -6.21
C ALA A 244 1.37 18.56 -7.26
N ALA A 245 2.35 17.76 -7.71
CA ALA A 245 2.10 16.63 -8.61
C ALA A 245 1.49 15.46 -7.84
N ARG A 246 0.57 14.73 -8.48
CA ARG A 246 -0.10 13.55 -7.92
C ARG A 246 0.09 12.37 -8.83
N ILE A 247 0.77 11.34 -8.35
CA ILE A 247 0.97 10.10 -9.11
C ILE A 247 0.19 8.98 -8.43
N TYR A 248 -0.70 8.33 -9.13
CA TYR A 248 -1.48 7.21 -8.62
C TYR A 248 -1.04 5.92 -9.29
N LEU A 249 -0.81 4.87 -8.50
CA LEU A 249 -0.43 3.55 -9.02
C LEU A 249 -1.40 2.47 -8.56
N THR A 250 -1.77 1.59 -9.48
CA THR A 250 -2.58 0.40 -9.19
C THR A 250 -2.42 -0.64 -10.30
N ALA A 251 -2.59 -1.91 -9.95
CA ALA A 251 -2.75 -2.98 -10.95
C ALA A 251 -4.23 -3.26 -11.26
N THR A 252 -5.12 -2.85 -10.37
CA THR A 252 -6.51 -3.28 -10.30
C THR A 252 -7.42 -2.07 -10.04
N PRO A 253 -7.46 -1.09 -10.96
CA PRO A 253 -8.30 0.09 -10.78
C PRO A 253 -9.77 -0.29 -10.73
N ASP A 254 -10.54 0.48 -9.96
CA ASP A 254 -11.99 0.40 -9.97
C ASP A 254 -12.58 0.95 -11.28
N GLU A 255 -13.87 0.74 -11.47
CA GLU A 255 -14.56 1.15 -12.70
C GLU A 255 -14.66 2.67 -12.86
N THR A 256 -14.51 3.44 -11.78
CA THR A 256 -14.51 4.91 -11.84
C THR A 256 -13.18 5.43 -12.42
N TRP A 257 -12.06 4.86 -11.97
CA TRP A 257 -10.73 5.16 -12.51
C TRP A 257 -10.61 4.74 -13.97
N LYS A 258 -11.08 3.54 -14.32
CA LYS A 258 -11.12 3.08 -15.71
C LYS A 258 -11.92 4.02 -16.61
N ARG A 259 -13.08 4.49 -16.16
CA ARG A 259 -13.91 5.44 -16.91
C ARG A 259 -13.23 6.79 -17.10
N LYS A 260 -12.67 7.38 -16.03
CA LYS A 260 -11.94 8.67 -16.11
C LYS A 260 -10.74 8.60 -17.05
N PHE A 261 -10.01 7.49 -16.99
CA PHE A 261 -8.89 7.25 -17.89
C PHE A 261 -9.34 7.16 -19.35
N ARG A 262 -10.39 6.38 -19.66
CA ARG A 262 -10.93 6.24 -21.03
C ARG A 262 -11.49 7.55 -21.60
N LYS A 263 -12.05 8.42 -20.76
CA LYS A 263 -12.57 9.73 -21.16
C LYS A 263 -11.49 10.81 -21.32
N GLY A 264 -10.24 10.52 -20.98
CA GLY A 264 -9.16 11.51 -20.99
C GLY A 264 -9.19 12.52 -19.83
N GLU A 265 -10.14 12.42 -18.90
CA GLU A 265 -10.23 13.26 -17.71
C GLU A 265 -9.03 13.04 -16.77
N GLN A 266 -8.43 11.85 -16.81
CA GLN A 266 -7.25 11.49 -16.03
C GLN A 266 -6.14 11.03 -16.97
N LYS A 267 -5.10 11.85 -17.14
CA LYS A 267 -3.88 11.49 -17.88
C LYS A 267 -3.21 10.28 -17.22
N GLY A 268 -2.64 9.39 -18.02
CA GLY A 268 -1.98 8.21 -17.51
C GLY A 268 -1.45 7.29 -18.59
N VAL A 269 -0.95 6.13 -18.16
CA VAL A 269 -0.46 5.07 -19.04
C VAL A 269 -0.84 3.70 -18.50
N ILE A 270 -1.01 2.74 -19.40
CA ILE A 270 -1.15 1.32 -19.07
C ILE A 270 0.19 0.64 -19.32
N VAL A 271 0.69 -0.08 -18.32
CA VAL A 271 1.85 -0.98 -18.44
C VAL A 271 1.38 -2.41 -18.24
N SER A 272 1.10 -3.07 -19.35
CA SER A 272 0.47 -4.39 -19.41
C SER A 272 1.46 -5.56 -19.27
N GLY A 273 2.75 -5.34 -19.53
CA GLY A 273 3.82 -6.35 -19.43
C GLY A 273 4.63 -6.30 -18.13
N ARG A 274 5.15 -7.45 -17.71
CA ARG A 274 6.14 -7.54 -16.61
C ARG A 274 7.53 -7.12 -17.08
N TYR A 275 8.39 -6.72 -16.14
CA TYR A 275 9.76 -6.29 -16.48
C TYR A 275 10.59 -7.41 -17.15
N HIS A 276 10.30 -8.67 -16.84
CA HIS A 276 10.95 -9.85 -17.41
C HIS A 276 10.24 -10.38 -18.67
N ARG A 277 9.28 -9.63 -19.24
CA ARG A 277 8.61 -9.93 -20.53
C ARG A 277 7.88 -11.28 -20.64
N HIS A 278 7.55 -11.91 -19.51
CA HIS A 278 6.70 -13.11 -19.50
C HIS A 278 5.26 -12.76 -19.07
N PRO A 279 4.25 -13.50 -19.58
CA PRO A 279 2.85 -13.25 -19.26
C PRO A 279 2.55 -13.46 -17.78
N LEU A 280 1.50 -12.78 -17.30
CA LEU A 280 0.91 -13.09 -16.00
C LEU A 280 0.32 -14.50 -16.01
N PRO A 281 0.47 -15.28 -14.92
CA PRO A 281 -0.15 -16.60 -14.83
C PRO A 281 -1.66 -16.47 -14.79
N VAL A 282 -2.34 -17.16 -15.70
CA VAL A 282 -3.80 -17.17 -15.80
C VAL A 282 -4.34 -18.24 -14.84
N PRO A 283 -5.23 -17.90 -13.89
CA PRO A 283 -5.70 -18.87 -12.91
C PRO A 283 -6.58 -19.97 -13.53
N LEU A 284 -6.37 -21.19 -13.05
CA LEU A 284 -7.23 -22.33 -13.31
C LEU A 284 -8.31 -22.41 -12.22
N PHE A 285 -9.53 -22.77 -12.61
CA PHE A 285 -10.62 -22.98 -11.66
C PHE A 285 -10.79 -24.47 -11.42
N CYS A 286 -10.73 -24.87 -10.16
CA CYS A 286 -10.85 -26.25 -9.76
C CYS A 286 -11.96 -26.40 -8.72
N TRP A 287 -13.01 -27.16 -9.07
CA TRP A 287 -14.05 -27.47 -8.10
C TRP A 287 -13.50 -28.45 -7.06
N CYS A 288 -13.60 -28.09 -5.78
CA CYS A 288 -13.06 -28.89 -4.66
C CYS A 288 -14.15 -29.46 -3.74
N GLY A 289 -15.42 -29.42 -4.18
CA GLY A 289 -16.56 -29.78 -3.34
C GLY A 289 -16.78 -28.79 -2.19
N ASN A 290 -17.65 -29.15 -1.24
CA ASN A 290 -17.88 -28.34 -0.05
C ASN A 290 -16.70 -28.46 0.91
N TRP A 291 -15.66 -27.65 0.68
CA TRP A 291 -14.42 -27.67 1.45
C TRP A 291 -14.65 -27.32 2.93
N LYS A 292 -15.64 -26.47 3.25
CA LYS A 292 -16.01 -26.16 4.65
C LYS A 292 -16.44 -27.44 5.38
N LYS A 293 -17.29 -28.27 4.75
CA LYS A 293 -17.70 -29.57 5.31
C LYS A 293 -16.50 -30.52 5.49
N SER A 294 -15.58 -30.53 4.54
CA SER A 294 -14.35 -31.33 4.65
C SER A 294 -13.50 -30.93 5.86
N LEU A 295 -13.33 -29.62 6.11
CA LEU A 295 -12.59 -29.10 7.25
C LEU A 295 -13.24 -29.46 8.59
N ILE A 296 -14.58 -29.38 8.69
CA ILE A 296 -15.32 -29.85 9.89
C ILE A 296 -14.98 -31.31 10.22
N HIS A 297 -14.79 -32.15 9.20
CA HIS A 297 -14.37 -33.55 9.37
C HIS A 297 -12.85 -33.73 9.47
N LYS A 298 -12.08 -32.66 9.74
CA LYS A 298 -10.62 -32.63 9.83
C LYS A 298 -9.92 -33.17 8.58
N ARG A 299 -10.45 -32.86 7.39
CA ARG A 299 -9.92 -33.33 6.09
C ARG A 299 -9.70 -32.17 5.13
N ILE A 300 -8.59 -32.23 4.39
CA ILE A 300 -8.32 -31.35 3.26
C ILE A 300 -8.98 -31.94 2.00
N PRO A 301 -9.63 -31.14 1.13
CA PRO A 301 -10.16 -31.62 -0.14
C PRO A 301 -9.10 -32.37 -0.96
N ARG A 302 -9.43 -33.56 -1.48
CA ARG A 302 -8.48 -34.48 -2.15
C ARG A 302 -7.72 -33.80 -3.29
N VAL A 303 -8.40 -33.00 -4.10
CA VAL A 303 -7.78 -32.33 -5.25
C VAL A 303 -6.76 -31.27 -4.82
N LEU A 304 -7.05 -30.51 -3.75
CA LEU A 304 -6.09 -29.60 -3.15
C LEU A 304 -4.90 -30.38 -2.58
N LEU A 305 -5.16 -31.48 -1.86
CA LEU A 305 -4.11 -32.29 -1.24
C LEU A 305 -3.11 -32.84 -2.27
N GLN A 306 -3.61 -33.37 -3.39
CA GLN A 306 -2.80 -33.89 -4.49
C GLN A 306 -1.94 -32.80 -5.13
N TRP A 307 -2.51 -31.61 -5.33
CA TRP A 307 -1.79 -30.46 -5.85
C TRP A 307 -0.65 -30.03 -4.90
N LEU A 308 -0.95 -29.92 -3.60
CA LEU A 308 0.04 -29.58 -2.58
C LEU A 308 1.20 -30.59 -2.54
N GLN A 309 0.91 -31.89 -2.53
CA GLN A 309 1.92 -32.94 -2.52
C GLN A 309 2.83 -32.88 -3.76
N THR A 310 2.25 -32.62 -4.94
CA THR A 310 3.01 -32.51 -6.19
C THR A 310 4.08 -31.43 -6.10
N TYR A 311 3.73 -30.24 -5.62
CA TYR A 311 4.66 -29.11 -5.56
C TYR A 311 5.59 -29.14 -4.34
N LEU A 312 5.16 -29.71 -3.22
CA LEU A 312 6.04 -30.00 -2.09
C LEU A 312 7.14 -31.00 -2.48
N ASN A 313 6.81 -32.04 -3.24
CA ASN A 313 7.79 -33.02 -3.74
C ASN A 313 8.78 -32.39 -4.73
N LYS A 314 8.32 -31.47 -5.57
CA LYS A 314 9.18 -30.67 -6.45
C LYS A 314 10.02 -29.62 -5.69
N LYS A 315 9.83 -29.47 -4.37
CA LYS A 315 10.46 -28.44 -3.53
C LYS A 315 10.15 -27.00 -4.00
N HIS A 316 8.97 -26.81 -4.60
CA HIS A 316 8.50 -25.48 -4.99
C HIS A 316 7.77 -24.85 -3.79
N PRO A 317 8.07 -23.59 -3.42
CA PRO A 317 7.36 -22.92 -2.35
C PRO A 317 5.91 -22.65 -2.74
N ILE A 318 4.99 -22.76 -1.78
CA ILE A 318 3.55 -22.65 -2.00
C ILE A 318 2.95 -21.57 -1.09
N PHE A 319 2.17 -20.66 -1.65
CA PHE A 319 1.18 -19.90 -0.90
C PHE A 319 -0.18 -20.56 -0.99
N LEU A 320 -0.80 -20.81 0.16
CA LEU A 320 -2.20 -21.23 0.26
C LEU A 320 -3.01 -20.11 0.90
N PHE A 321 -3.79 -19.41 0.08
CA PHE A 321 -4.71 -18.37 0.53
C PHE A 321 -6.03 -18.98 1.02
N VAL A 322 -6.46 -18.57 2.21
CA VAL A 322 -7.71 -18.99 2.85
C VAL A 322 -8.53 -17.76 3.23
N PRO A 323 -9.87 -17.84 3.28
CA PRO A 323 -10.73 -16.65 3.38
C PRO A 323 -10.70 -15.99 4.76
N HIS A 324 -10.51 -16.76 5.83
CA HIS A 324 -10.60 -16.27 7.21
C HIS A 324 -9.47 -16.82 8.09
N VAL A 325 -9.09 -16.03 9.10
CA VAL A 325 -8.03 -16.36 10.05
C VAL A 325 -8.29 -17.67 10.77
N ARG A 326 -9.56 -17.96 11.12
CA ARG A 326 -9.95 -19.22 11.77
C ARG A 326 -9.50 -20.48 11.03
N TYR A 327 -9.39 -20.43 9.70
CA TYR A 327 -8.98 -21.58 8.90
C TYR A 327 -7.46 -21.73 8.81
N ILE A 328 -6.69 -20.69 9.15
CA ILE A 328 -5.23 -20.76 9.07
C ILE A 328 -4.71 -21.83 10.02
N GLU A 329 -5.06 -21.75 11.30
CA GLU A 329 -4.58 -22.70 12.31
C GLU A 329 -5.04 -24.12 11.99
N GLU A 330 -6.32 -24.29 11.68
CA GLU A 330 -6.90 -25.60 11.34
C GLU A 330 -6.20 -26.24 10.13
N ILE A 331 -6.06 -25.50 9.02
CA ILE A 331 -5.44 -26.03 7.80
C ILE A 331 -3.94 -26.26 8.00
N SER A 332 -3.23 -25.33 8.66
CA SER A 332 -1.81 -25.50 8.95
C SER A 332 -1.55 -26.75 9.78
N LEU A 333 -2.36 -27.03 10.81
CA LEU A 333 -2.26 -28.24 11.62
C LEU A 333 -2.50 -29.51 10.80
N LEU A 334 -3.54 -29.53 9.96
CA LEU A 334 -3.82 -30.67 9.09
C LEU A 334 -2.67 -30.93 8.09
N LEU A 335 -2.09 -29.86 7.54
CA LEU A 335 -1.00 -29.95 6.58
C LEU A 335 0.35 -30.30 7.21
N LYS A 336 0.55 -30.13 8.53
CA LYS A 336 1.77 -30.58 9.22
C LYS A 336 2.03 -32.09 9.09
N SER A 337 0.98 -32.88 8.81
CA SER A 337 1.11 -34.31 8.46
C SER A 337 1.89 -34.56 7.16
N LEU A 338 1.84 -33.62 6.20
CA LEU A 338 2.61 -33.69 4.95
C LEU A 338 4.03 -33.20 5.14
N ASN A 339 4.20 -32.11 5.88
CA ASN A 339 5.50 -31.54 6.19
C ASN A 339 5.43 -30.72 7.47
N LYS A 340 6.23 -31.09 8.48
CA LYS A 340 6.23 -30.43 9.80
C LYS A 340 6.60 -28.95 9.76
N ARG A 341 7.29 -28.49 8.70
CA ARG A 341 7.73 -27.09 8.51
C ARG A 341 6.63 -26.17 7.94
N ILE A 342 5.43 -26.69 7.67
CA ILE A 342 4.31 -25.89 7.18
C ILE A 342 3.80 -24.98 8.30
N GLU A 343 3.62 -23.71 7.97
CA GLU A 343 3.22 -22.69 8.93
C GLU A 343 2.05 -21.85 8.43
N GLY A 344 1.38 -21.20 9.36
CA GLY A 344 0.27 -20.27 9.12
C GLY A 344 0.60 -18.87 9.60
N VAL A 345 0.10 -17.85 8.89
CA VAL A 345 0.32 -16.44 9.24
C VAL A 345 -0.90 -15.56 8.97
N HIS A 346 -1.20 -14.66 9.90
CA HIS A 346 -2.27 -13.66 9.78
C HIS A 346 -1.81 -12.27 10.27
N ALA A 347 -2.70 -11.28 10.20
CA ALA A 347 -2.41 -9.88 10.52
C ALA A 347 -1.92 -9.62 11.94
N GLU A 348 -2.45 -10.36 12.90
CA GLU A 348 -2.22 -10.20 14.34
C GLU A 348 -1.18 -11.18 14.89
N ASP A 349 -0.56 -11.99 14.02
CA ASP A 349 0.46 -12.96 14.40
C ASP A 349 1.73 -12.24 14.91
N PRO A 350 2.14 -12.44 16.18
CA PRO A 350 3.35 -11.82 16.72
C PRO A 350 4.62 -12.22 15.97
N GLY A 351 4.67 -13.47 15.47
CA GLY A 351 5.80 -14.05 14.74
C GLY A 351 5.73 -13.85 13.22
N ARG A 352 4.86 -12.94 12.74
CA ARG A 352 4.61 -12.72 11.31
C ARG A 352 5.88 -12.41 10.53
N LYS A 353 6.76 -11.56 11.06
CA LYS A 353 7.97 -11.12 10.36
C LYS A 353 8.95 -12.28 10.18
N GLU A 354 9.12 -13.06 11.23
CA GLU A 354 10.02 -14.21 11.32
C GLU A 354 9.55 -15.32 10.36
N LYS A 355 8.26 -15.66 10.40
CA LYS A 355 7.66 -16.65 9.48
C LYS A 355 7.77 -16.24 8.02
N VAL A 356 7.50 -14.97 7.71
CA VAL A 356 7.64 -14.45 6.34
C VAL A 356 9.10 -14.49 5.88
N ALA A 357 10.06 -14.17 6.76
CA ALA A 357 11.48 -14.27 6.45
C ALA A 357 11.93 -15.73 6.24
N ALA A 358 11.50 -16.65 7.09
CA ALA A 358 11.78 -18.09 6.95
C ALA A 358 11.20 -18.68 5.66
N PHE A 359 9.99 -18.26 5.25
CA PHE A 359 9.40 -18.63 3.96
C PHE A 359 10.23 -18.11 2.77
N ARG A 360 10.72 -16.86 2.83
CA ARG A 360 11.60 -16.31 1.79
C ARG A 360 12.92 -17.07 1.66
N LYS A 361 13.45 -17.60 2.78
CA LYS A 361 14.67 -18.42 2.81
C LYS A 361 14.46 -19.88 2.38
N GLY A 362 13.22 -20.31 2.17
CA GLY A 362 12.88 -21.70 1.83
C GLY A 362 12.89 -22.67 3.04
N GLU A 363 12.96 -22.14 4.26
CA GLU A 363 12.88 -22.92 5.49
C GLU A 363 11.45 -23.46 5.68
N ILE A 364 10.44 -22.64 5.34
CA ILE A 364 9.02 -23.01 5.28
C ILE A 364 8.65 -23.31 3.83
N PRO A 365 8.20 -24.52 3.48
CA PRO A 365 7.87 -24.88 2.09
C PRO A 365 6.46 -24.45 1.68
N LEU A 366 5.53 -24.31 2.62
CA LEU A 366 4.16 -23.86 2.39
C LEU A 366 3.74 -22.92 3.50
N LEU A 367 3.24 -21.75 3.12
CA LEU A 367 2.72 -20.75 4.04
C LEU A 367 1.21 -20.55 3.80
N VAL A 368 0.41 -20.87 4.81
CA VAL A 368 -1.04 -20.65 4.81
C VAL A 368 -1.32 -19.22 5.29
N THR A 369 -2.10 -18.46 4.53
CA THR A 369 -2.30 -17.03 4.80
C THR A 369 -3.69 -16.57 4.35
N THR A 370 -4.14 -15.41 4.82
CA THR A 370 -5.27 -14.68 4.23
C THR A 370 -4.79 -13.69 3.17
N THR A 371 -5.68 -12.81 2.69
CA THR A 371 -5.41 -11.67 1.79
C THR A 371 -4.35 -10.68 2.30
N ILE A 372 -3.83 -10.85 3.52
CA ILE A 372 -2.75 -10.01 4.02
C ILE A 372 -1.47 -10.12 3.20
N LEU A 373 -1.12 -11.31 2.70
CA LEU A 373 0.06 -11.52 1.85
C LEU A 373 -0.26 -11.52 0.35
N GLU A 374 -1.44 -11.07 -0.06
CA GLU A 374 -1.72 -10.80 -1.47
C GLU A 374 -0.80 -9.67 -2.00
N ARG A 375 -0.33 -8.81 -1.07
CA ARG A 375 0.56 -7.65 -1.27
C ARG A 375 1.84 -7.80 -0.41
N GLY A 376 2.99 -7.27 -0.85
CA GLY A 376 4.30 -7.47 -0.20
C GLY A 376 4.89 -8.90 -0.27
N VAL A 377 6.21 -9.07 -0.32
CA VAL A 377 6.95 -10.37 -0.39
C VAL A 377 7.10 -11.03 -1.78
N THR A 378 8.33 -11.14 -2.27
CA THR A 378 8.69 -11.87 -3.50
C THR A 378 9.42 -13.16 -3.14
N VAL A 379 9.00 -14.29 -3.72
CA VAL A 379 9.60 -15.62 -3.54
C VAL A 379 9.82 -16.27 -4.91
N LYS A 380 10.98 -16.88 -5.12
CA LYS A 380 11.34 -17.55 -6.39
C LYS A 380 10.53 -18.83 -6.57
N ASN A 381 10.13 -19.14 -7.81
CA ASN A 381 9.44 -20.39 -8.19
C ASN A 381 8.15 -20.71 -7.39
N LEU A 382 7.47 -19.65 -6.96
CA LEU A 382 6.29 -19.70 -6.10
C LEU A 382 5.05 -20.21 -6.86
N GLN A 383 4.36 -21.18 -6.25
CA GLN A 383 3.04 -21.65 -6.66
C GLN A 383 1.97 -21.05 -5.75
N VAL A 384 0.78 -20.81 -6.30
CA VAL A 384 -0.26 -20.09 -5.58
C VAL A 384 -1.58 -20.84 -5.68
N ALA A 385 -2.18 -21.12 -4.53
CA ALA A 385 -3.53 -21.66 -4.43
C ALA A 385 -4.41 -20.74 -3.61
N VAL A 386 -5.69 -20.66 -3.98
CA VAL A 386 -6.75 -20.07 -3.16
C VAL A 386 -7.74 -21.18 -2.83
N LEU A 387 -7.99 -21.44 -1.56
CA LEU A 387 -9.08 -22.31 -1.11
C LEU A 387 -10.30 -21.47 -0.76
N GLY A 388 -11.46 -21.84 -1.30
CA GLY A 388 -12.69 -21.10 -1.09
C GLY A 388 -12.71 -19.77 -1.85
N ALA A 389 -12.26 -19.79 -3.11
CA ALA A 389 -12.18 -18.60 -3.95
C ALA A 389 -13.56 -17.95 -4.23
N GLU A 390 -14.65 -18.63 -3.90
CA GLU A 390 -16.02 -18.11 -3.97
C GLU A 390 -16.42 -17.20 -2.81
N GLU A 391 -15.66 -17.17 -1.72
CA GLU A 391 -15.99 -16.31 -0.57
C GLU A 391 -15.84 -14.82 -0.92
N GLU A 392 -16.72 -13.98 -0.38
CA GLU A 392 -16.82 -12.55 -0.73
C GLU A 392 -15.54 -11.75 -0.47
N ILE A 393 -14.70 -12.20 0.47
CA ILE A 393 -13.41 -11.58 0.77
C ILE A 393 -12.44 -11.60 -0.43
N PHE A 394 -12.60 -12.55 -1.34
CA PHE A 394 -11.80 -12.69 -2.57
C PHE A 394 -12.43 -11.91 -3.73
N SER A 395 -12.31 -10.59 -3.67
CA SER A 395 -12.71 -9.70 -4.74
C SER A 395 -11.89 -9.90 -6.03
N GLU A 396 -12.34 -9.31 -7.15
CA GLU A 396 -11.57 -9.28 -8.40
C GLU A 396 -10.13 -8.77 -8.17
N SER A 397 -9.98 -7.68 -7.42
CA SER A 397 -8.67 -7.08 -7.17
C SER A 397 -7.79 -7.99 -6.31
N ALA A 398 -8.34 -8.59 -5.25
CA ALA A 398 -7.62 -9.55 -4.41
C ALA A 398 -7.12 -10.75 -5.24
N LEU A 399 -8.00 -11.36 -6.05
CA LEU A 399 -7.65 -12.50 -6.89
C LEU A 399 -6.58 -12.16 -7.93
N VAL A 400 -6.68 -11.02 -8.63
CA VAL A 400 -5.64 -10.60 -9.59
C VAL A 400 -4.29 -10.38 -8.89
N GLN A 401 -4.28 -9.82 -7.68
CA GLN A 401 -3.04 -9.61 -6.90
C GLN A 401 -2.44 -10.93 -6.42
N ILE A 402 -3.28 -11.86 -5.95
CA ILE A 402 -2.88 -13.21 -5.55
C ILE A 402 -2.27 -13.96 -6.74
N ALA A 403 -2.94 -14.00 -7.89
CA ALA A 403 -2.36 -14.60 -9.11
C ALA A 403 -1.05 -13.92 -9.50
N GLY A 404 -0.98 -12.60 -9.35
CA GLY A 404 0.20 -11.79 -9.59
C GLY A 404 1.41 -12.08 -8.68
N ARG A 405 1.28 -12.96 -7.67
CA ARG A 405 2.40 -13.43 -6.82
C ARG A 405 3.27 -14.46 -7.52
N ALA A 406 2.67 -15.32 -8.34
CA ALA A 406 3.38 -16.35 -9.07
C ALA A 406 4.19 -15.76 -10.23
N GLY A 407 5.31 -16.42 -10.55
CA GLY A 407 6.16 -16.10 -11.70
C GLY A 407 6.89 -14.75 -11.64
N ARG A 408 7.13 -14.19 -10.45
CA ARG A 408 7.74 -12.85 -10.30
C ARG A 408 9.25 -12.80 -10.52
N SER A 409 9.93 -13.94 -10.47
CA SER A 409 11.39 -13.98 -10.58
C SER A 409 11.80 -14.07 -12.04
N PHE A 410 12.90 -13.39 -12.41
CA PHE A 410 13.48 -13.53 -13.75
C PHE A 410 13.94 -14.97 -14.03
N GLU A 411 14.54 -15.63 -13.03
CA GLU A 411 15.02 -17.02 -13.14
C GLU A 411 13.89 -18.05 -13.17
N ALA A 412 12.72 -17.70 -12.62
CA ALA A 412 11.55 -18.56 -12.55
C ALA A 412 10.29 -17.72 -12.85
N PRO A 413 10.05 -17.40 -14.14
CA PRO A 413 8.99 -16.48 -14.55
C PRO A 413 7.61 -17.15 -14.62
N TYR A 414 7.54 -18.45 -14.34
CA TYR A 414 6.32 -19.24 -14.33
C TYR A 414 5.94 -19.66 -12.91
N GLY A 415 4.65 -19.94 -12.72
CA GLY A 415 4.09 -20.49 -11.50
C GLY A 415 2.61 -20.79 -11.72
N GLU A 416 2.15 -21.92 -11.20
CA GLU A 416 0.77 -22.32 -11.32
C GLU A 416 -0.09 -21.57 -10.30
N VAL A 417 -1.26 -21.13 -10.77
CA VAL A 417 -2.26 -20.45 -9.95
C VAL A 417 -3.57 -21.22 -10.06
N ILE A 418 -4.04 -21.77 -8.94
CA ILE A 418 -5.32 -22.48 -8.89
C ILE A 418 -6.27 -21.82 -7.89
N TYR A 419 -7.50 -21.57 -8.33
CA TYR A 419 -8.61 -21.19 -7.47
C TYR A 419 -9.45 -22.44 -7.21
N PHE A 420 -9.26 -23.03 -6.03
CA PHE A 420 -10.11 -24.08 -5.50
C PHE A 420 -11.39 -23.47 -4.96
N HIS A 421 -12.53 -23.92 -5.46
CA HIS A 421 -13.80 -23.27 -5.18
C HIS A 421 -14.95 -24.26 -4.95
N TYR A 422 -16.01 -23.78 -4.32
CA TYR A 422 -17.32 -24.44 -4.19
C TYR A 422 -18.42 -23.61 -4.87
N GLY A 423 -18.27 -23.43 -6.18
CA GLY A 423 -19.13 -22.55 -6.99
C GLY A 423 -18.33 -21.43 -7.64
N LYS A 424 -18.70 -21.07 -8.87
CA LYS A 424 -17.96 -20.09 -9.67
C LYS A 424 -18.58 -18.71 -9.47
N THR A 425 -17.78 -17.71 -9.13
CA THR A 425 -18.26 -16.33 -8.93
C THR A 425 -17.89 -15.41 -10.08
N GLU A 426 -18.59 -14.28 -10.18
CA GLU A 426 -18.23 -13.23 -11.14
C GLU A 426 -16.83 -12.66 -10.86
N ALA A 427 -16.44 -12.52 -9.59
CA ALA A 427 -15.11 -12.01 -9.20
C ALA A 427 -13.99 -12.87 -9.80
N MET A 428 -14.12 -14.20 -9.73
CA MET A 428 -13.17 -15.13 -10.35
C MET A 428 -13.10 -14.94 -11.86
N VAL A 429 -14.27 -14.87 -12.53
CA VAL A 429 -14.35 -14.71 -13.99
C VAL A 429 -13.73 -13.39 -14.44
N ARG A 430 -14.06 -12.29 -13.76
CA ARG A 430 -13.53 -10.97 -14.05
C ARG A 430 -12.02 -10.93 -13.83
N ALA A 431 -11.51 -11.52 -12.74
CA ALA A 431 -10.07 -11.62 -12.49
C ALA A 431 -9.33 -12.37 -13.60
N LYS A 432 -9.87 -13.52 -14.05
CA LYS A 432 -9.29 -14.28 -15.18
C LYS A 432 -9.31 -13.47 -16.48
N LYS A 433 -10.45 -12.84 -16.81
CA LYS A 433 -10.58 -11.98 -18.01
C LYS A 433 -9.64 -10.77 -17.96
N HIS A 434 -9.47 -10.16 -16.79
CA HIS A 434 -8.54 -9.05 -16.58
C HIS A 434 -7.11 -9.49 -16.93
N ILE A 435 -6.64 -10.59 -16.34
CA ILE A 435 -5.28 -11.10 -16.58
C ILE A 435 -5.08 -11.45 -18.06
N GLN A 436 -6.05 -12.13 -18.68
CA GLN A 436 -6.00 -12.46 -20.11
C GLN A 436 -5.97 -11.19 -20.99
N GLY A 437 -6.77 -10.17 -20.67
CA GLY A 437 -6.77 -8.90 -21.37
C GLY A 437 -5.44 -8.15 -21.27
N MET A 438 -4.81 -8.17 -20.09
CA MET A 438 -3.48 -7.59 -19.88
C MET A 438 -2.42 -8.33 -20.68
N ASN A 439 -2.42 -9.67 -20.66
CA ASN A 439 -1.49 -10.47 -21.46
C ASN A 439 -1.68 -10.22 -22.96
N LYS A 440 -2.93 -10.12 -23.44
CA LYS A 440 -3.22 -9.81 -24.84
C LYS A 440 -2.67 -8.45 -25.24
N ASN A 441 -2.96 -7.41 -24.45
CA ASN A 441 -2.47 -6.06 -24.68
C ASN A 441 -0.93 -6.00 -24.65
N ALA A 442 -0.30 -6.68 -23.70
CA ALA A 442 1.15 -6.75 -23.60
C ALA A 442 1.79 -7.39 -24.84
N LYS A 443 1.16 -8.44 -25.39
CA LYS A 443 1.61 -9.08 -26.63
C LYS A 443 1.47 -8.17 -27.85
N GLU A 444 0.34 -7.47 -27.96
CA GLU A 444 0.10 -6.46 -29.03
C GLU A 444 1.11 -5.31 -28.97
N GLN A 445 1.57 -4.94 -27.78
CA GLN A 445 2.57 -3.90 -27.56
C GLN A 445 4.03 -4.41 -27.64
N GLY A 446 4.26 -5.70 -27.90
CA GLY A 446 5.60 -6.31 -27.92
C GLY A 446 6.31 -6.33 -26.55
N LEU A 447 5.56 -6.15 -25.45
CA LEU A 447 6.08 -6.12 -24.09
C LEU A 447 6.29 -7.50 -23.48
N ILE A 448 5.65 -8.52 -24.05
CA ILE A 448 5.88 -9.93 -23.72
C ILE A 448 6.11 -10.74 -24.99
N ASP A 449 6.87 -11.81 -24.84
CA ASP A 449 7.22 -12.72 -25.94
C ASP A 449 6.17 -13.83 -26.14
#